data_AF-A0A7C4PTU8-F1
#
_entry.id   AF-A0A7C4PTU8-F1
#
_cell.length_a   1.000
_cell.length_b   1.000
_cell.length_c   1.000
_cell.angle_alpha   90.00
_cell.angle_beta   90.00
_cell.angle_gamma   90.00
#
_symmetry.space_group_name_H-M   'P 1'
#
loop_
_entity.id
_entity.type
_entity.pdbx_description
1 polymer ?
#
loop_
_entity_poly.entity_id
_entity_poly.type
_entity_poly.pdbx_seq_one_letter_code
_entity_poly.pdbx_strand_id
1 'polypeptide(L)' 'MDKINIKKTKLLNLASKIKNIYPDLKGEIKIDNKNKKIYLRTNKKEINYEALKEIELEIKKNFLDYKIEILNY' A
#
# COMPACT_ATOMS: atom_id res chain seq x y z
N MET A 1 -10.99 7.96 -24.79
CA MET A 1 -10.86 8.18 -23.32
C MET A 1 -10.01 7.06 -22.74
N ASP A 2 -8.77 7.38 -22.41
CA ASP A 2 -7.71 6.47 -21.97
C ASP A 2 -8.04 5.73 -20.67
N LYS A 3 -8.29 4.41 -20.76
CA LYS A 3 -8.47 3.50 -19.62
C LYS A 3 -7.20 3.29 -18.77
N ILE A 4 -6.06 3.87 -19.19
CA ILE A 4 -4.75 3.70 -18.53
C ILE A 4 -4.63 4.55 -17.25
N ASN A 5 -5.34 5.67 -17.15
CA ASN A 5 -5.12 6.63 -16.05
C ASN A 5 -5.77 6.23 -14.72
N ILE A 6 -6.84 5.40 -14.74
CA ILE A 6 -7.60 5.07 -13.52
C ILE A 6 -6.78 4.23 -12.53
N LYS A 7 -5.97 3.29 -13.01
CA LYS A 7 -5.15 2.44 -12.13
C LYS A 7 -4.04 3.22 -11.44
N LYS A 8 -3.41 4.16 -12.15
CA LYS A 8 -2.32 4.98 -11.63
C LYS A 8 -2.82 5.98 -10.57
N THR A 9 -3.98 6.58 -10.81
CA THR A 9 -4.64 7.47 -9.83
C THR A 9 -5.03 6.75 -8.55
N LYS A 10 -5.59 5.52 -8.63
CA LYS A 10 -5.94 4.73 -7.43
C LYS A 10 -4.73 4.44 -6.54
N LEU A 11 -3.58 4.17 -7.17
CA LEU A 11 -2.33 3.85 -6.49
C LEU A 11 -1.73 5.05 -5.76
N LEU A 12 -1.69 6.20 -6.44
CA LEU A 12 -1.29 7.48 -5.85
C LEU A 12 -2.21 7.89 -4.71
N ASN A 13 -3.52 7.70 -4.87
CA ASN A 13 -4.50 8.05 -3.85
C ASN A 13 -4.35 7.16 -2.60
N LEU A 14 -4.07 5.86 -2.79
CA LEU A 14 -3.77 4.93 -1.71
C LEU A 14 -2.49 5.31 -0.96
N ALA A 15 -1.39 5.57 -1.68
CA ALA A 15 -0.12 5.98 -1.08
C ALA A 15 -0.26 7.30 -0.29
N SER A 16 -1.01 8.25 -0.84
CA SER A 16 -1.29 9.53 -0.17
C SER A 16 -2.13 9.35 1.09
N LYS A 17 -3.15 8.48 1.07
CA LYS A 17 -3.96 8.15 2.25
C LYS A 17 -3.13 7.50 3.35
N ILE A 18 -2.33 6.49 3.02
CA ILE A 18 -1.50 5.78 4.00
C ILE A 18 -0.48 6.74 4.64
N LYS A 19 0.14 7.63 3.83
CA LYS A 19 1.02 8.69 4.33
C LYS A 19 0.29 9.70 5.21
N ASN A 20 -1.00 9.97 4.96
CA ASN A 20 -1.79 10.90 5.76
C ASN A 20 -2.21 10.29 7.11
N ILE A 21 -2.51 8.99 7.15
CA ILE A 21 -2.87 8.26 8.37
C ILE A 21 -1.61 7.99 9.21
N TYR A 22 -0.50 7.63 8.56
CA TYR A 22 0.78 7.36 9.21
C TYR A 22 1.91 8.21 8.61
N PRO A 23 1.98 9.52 8.94
CA PRO A 23 3.03 10.40 8.43
C PRO A 23 4.43 9.99 8.91
N ASP A 24 4.49 9.33 10.06
CA ASP A 24 5.71 8.83 10.70
C ASP A 24 6.24 7.53 10.08
N LEU A 25 5.40 6.87 9.28
CA LEU A 25 5.70 5.59 8.65
C LEU A 25 6.51 5.86 7.38
N LYS A 26 7.83 5.99 7.56
CA LYS A 26 8.79 6.04 6.45
C LYS A 26 8.88 4.67 5.79
N GLY A 27 7.98 4.44 4.85
CA GLY A 27 7.90 3.21 4.07
C GLY A 27 7.69 3.45 2.58
N GLU A 28 8.05 2.46 1.79
CA GLU A 28 7.81 2.40 0.34
C GLU A 28 6.70 1.38 0.07
N ILE A 29 5.61 1.83 -0.56
CA ILE A 29 4.58 0.93 -1.08
C ILE A 29 4.90 0.66 -2.55
N LYS A 30 5.19 -0.60 -2.87
CA LYS A 30 5.48 -1.03 -4.23
C LYS A 30 4.40 -1.99 -4.70
N ILE A 31 3.76 -1.69 -5.82
CA ILE A 31 2.72 -2.55 -6.39
C ILE A 31 3.28 -3.29 -7.59
N ASP A 32 3.25 -4.61 -7.53
CA ASP A 32 3.62 -5.51 -8.59
C ASP A 32 2.35 -6.03 -9.28
N ASN A 33 1.98 -5.36 -10.38
CA ASN A 33 0.81 -5.73 -11.17
C ASN A 33 0.98 -7.09 -11.87
N LYS A 34 2.22 -7.56 -12.09
CA LYS A 34 2.51 -8.81 -12.80
C LYS A 34 2.16 -10.02 -11.94
N ASN A 35 2.51 -9.97 -10.67
CA ASN A 35 2.24 -11.02 -9.68
C ASN A 35 1.01 -10.72 -8.82
N LYS A 36 0.34 -9.57 -9.05
CA LYS A 36 -0.74 -9.03 -8.22
C LYS A 36 -0.33 -8.99 -6.74
N LYS A 37 0.84 -8.42 -6.46
CA LYS A 37 1.38 -8.28 -5.11
C LYS A 37 1.58 -6.82 -4.73
N ILE A 38 1.42 -6.49 -3.46
CA ILE A 38 1.67 -5.17 -2.90
C ILE A 38 2.69 -5.34 -1.79
N TYR A 39 3.86 -4.77 -1.99
CA TYR A 39 4.94 -4.80 -1.02
C TYR A 39 4.89 -3.52 -0.19
N LEU A 40 4.69 -3.66 1.11
CA LEU A 40 4.86 -2.57 2.07
C LEU A 40 6.24 -2.73 2.71
N ARG A 41 7.19 -1.92 2.26
CA ARG A 41 8.51 -1.82 2.89
C ARG A 41 8.44 -0.71 3.91
N THR A 42 8.91 -0.96 5.11
CA THR A 42 8.98 0.06 6.17
C THR A 42 10.37 0.08 6.76
N ASN A 43 10.84 1.27 7.12
CA ASN A 43 12.07 1.43 7.90
C ASN A 43 11.81 1.30 9.41
N LYS A 44 10.56 1.06 9.81
CA LYS A 44 10.18 0.93 11.21
C LYS A 44 10.22 -0.55 11.59
N LYS A 45 11.26 -0.92 12.33
CA LYS A 45 11.51 -2.28 12.86
C LYS A 45 10.28 -2.87 13.58
N GLU A 46 9.47 -1.99 14.18
CA GLU A 46 8.12 -2.29 14.65
C GLU A 46 7.13 -1.29 14.05
N ILE A 47 6.44 -1.69 12.97
CA ILE A 47 5.13 -1.11 12.70
C ILE A 47 4.14 -1.74 13.67
N ASN A 48 3.33 -0.89 14.32
CA ASN A 48 2.24 -1.36 15.15
C ASN A 48 1.28 -2.26 14.33
N TYR A 49 0.96 -3.45 14.84
CA TYR A 49 0.14 -4.42 14.12
C TYR A 49 -1.22 -3.85 13.68
N GLU A 50 -1.81 -2.97 14.50
CA GLU A 50 -3.03 -2.23 14.15
C GLU A 50 -2.85 -1.39 12.89
N ALA A 51 -1.72 -0.70 12.77
CA ALA A 51 -1.40 0.09 11.59
C ALA A 51 -1.25 -0.77 10.33
N LEU A 52 -0.60 -1.93 10.44
CA LEU A 52 -0.54 -2.89 9.31
C LEU A 52 -1.93 -3.34 8.89
N LYS A 53 -2.81 -3.61 9.85
CA LYS A 53 -4.17 -4.07 9.60
C LYS A 53 -5.02 -3.02 8.90
N GLU A 54 -4.93 -1.75 9.32
CA GLU A 54 -5.61 -0.63 8.66
C GLU A 54 -5.09 -0.39 7.24
N ILE A 55 -3.76 -0.42 7.07
CA ILE A 55 -3.12 -0.30 5.75
C ILE A 55 -3.59 -1.43 4.83
N GLU A 56 -3.59 -2.67 5.33
CA GLU A 56 -4.06 -3.84 4.58
C GLU A 56 -5.53 -3.69 4.18
N LEU A 57 -6.40 -3.22 5.07
CA LEU A 57 -7.81 -2.96 4.80
C LEU A 57 -8.01 -1.92 3.70
N GLU A 58 -7.32 -0.78 3.77
CA GLU A 58 -7.42 0.26 2.73
C GLU A 58 -6.86 -0.21 1.38
N ILE A 59 -5.80 -1.01 1.39
CA ILE A 59 -5.27 -1.66 0.19
C ILE A 59 -6.31 -2.60 -0.40
N LYS A 60 -6.87 -3.52 0.39
CA LYS A 60 -7.87 -4.49 -0.07
C LYS A 60 -9.12 -3.82 -0.64
N LYS A 61 -9.53 -2.66 -0.13
CA LYS A 61 -10.66 -1.89 -0.73
C LYS A 61 -10.40 -1.47 -2.18
N ASN A 62 -9.15 -1.22 -2.55
CA ASN A 62 -8.77 -0.78 -3.89
C ASN A 62 -8.20 -1.91 -4.77
N PHE A 63 -7.55 -2.88 -4.13
CA PHE A 63 -6.78 -3.97 -4.71
C PHE A 63 -7.14 -5.30 -4.03
N LEU A 64 -8.42 -5.67 -4.09
CA LEU A 64 -8.99 -6.84 -3.41
C LEU A 64 -8.35 -8.18 -3.83
N ASP A 65 -7.88 -8.21 -5.08
CA ASP A 65 -7.26 -9.37 -5.73
C ASP A 65 -5.72 -9.41 -5.54
N TYR A 66 -5.14 -8.43 -4.82
CA TYR A 66 -3.70 -8.33 -4.62
C TYR A 66 -3.29 -8.90 -3.26
N LYS A 67 -2.21 -9.68 -3.26
CA LYS A 67 -1.61 -10.18 -2.02
C LYS A 67 -0.68 -9.12 -1.43
N ILE A 68 -0.84 -8.82 -0.15
CA ILE A 68 0.00 -7.84 0.55
C ILE A 68 1.16 -8.58 1.24
N GLU A 69 2.38 -8.14 0.98
CA GLU A 69 3.61 -8.61 1.63
C GLU A 69 4.25 -7.44 2.36
N ILE A 70 4.43 -7.59 3.67
CA ILE A 70 5.07 -6.57 4.51
C ILE A 70 6.51 -7.00 4.70
N LEU A 71 7.44 -6.18 4.19
CA LEU A 71 8.87 -6.44 4.27
C LEU A 71 9.49 -5.59 5.38
N ASN A 72 9.64 -6.26 6.53
CA ASN A 72 10.64 -6.12 7.59
C ASN A 72 12.09 -5.80 7.17
N TYR A 73 12.69 -4.64 7.41
CA TYR A 73 14.17 -4.48 7.32
C TYR A 73 14.77 -4.01 8.64
#